data_AF-A0A7V7ZG41-F1
#
_entry.id   AF-A0A7V7ZG41-F1
#
_cell.length_a   1.000
_cell.length_b   1.000
_cell.length_c   1.000
_cell.angle_alpha   90.00
_cell.angle_beta   90.00
_cell.angle_gamma   90.00
#
_symmetry.space_group_name_H-M   'P 1'
#
loop_
_entity.id
_entity.type
_entity.pdbx_description
1 polymer ?
#
loop_
_entity_poly.entity_id
_entity_poly.type
_entity_poly.pdbx_seq_one_letter_code
_entity_poly.pdbx_strand_id
1 'polypeptide(L)'
;MARPNFSGFPTPARTLALIAARRDPERQFLGTLAAAIQYDDAGLVDQVIAAALSWPETTGQLKDRKATLLFALTGLLARGHFAMRALQLAPTIPLAQGMKQILVFTVAELRQTFCWRVTPAYALVTGRMARPLPVEPLVEPFQQGQVDINMPYVRHVLVPKGIQHPPIVLLPHAHGLVHLDGGQYVILDGNHRVVSAYERRRRAIPSYILTEQEAAAVLISHSRFPPYEAPGIAS
;
A
#
# COMPACT_ATOMS: atom_id res chain seq x y z
N MET A 1 10.89 -32.35 44.76
CA MET A 1 11.21 -32.60 43.32
C MET A 1 10.70 -31.42 42.51
N ALA A 2 11.61 -30.84 41.72
CA ALA A 2 11.47 -29.53 41.07
C ALA A 2 10.42 -29.52 39.95
N ARG A 3 9.69 -28.41 39.82
CA ARG A 3 8.80 -28.13 38.69
C ARG A 3 9.62 -27.98 37.40
N PRO A 4 9.13 -28.45 36.24
CA PRO A 4 9.82 -28.23 34.98
C PRO A 4 9.92 -26.73 34.68
N ASN A 5 11.13 -26.26 34.46
CA ASN A 5 11.45 -24.90 34.05
C ASN A 5 10.93 -24.69 32.61
N PHE A 6 9.79 -24.02 32.46
CA PHE A 6 9.32 -23.51 31.17
C PHE A 6 10.07 -22.21 30.82
N SER A 7 11.39 -22.25 30.65
CA SER A 7 12.15 -21.14 30.05
C SER A 7 12.13 -21.25 28.52
N GLY A 8 10.94 -21.48 27.96
CA GLY A 8 10.75 -22.04 26.62
C GLY A 8 10.74 -21.05 25.46
N PHE A 9 11.31 -19.85 25.61
CA PHE A 9 11.49 -18.95 24.47
C PHE A 9 12.78 -19.34 23.73
N PRO A 10 12.72 -19.70 22.44
CA PRO A 10 13.92 -20.03 21.68
C PRO A 10 14.86 -18.82 21.65
N THR A 11 16.17 -19.06 21.79
CA THR A 11 17.18 -17.99 21.68
C THR A 11 17.17 -17.39 20.27
N PRO A 12 17.60 -16.13 20.09
CA PRO A 12 17.69 -15.51 18.76
C PRO A 12 18.45 -16.37 17.75
N ALA A 13 19.59 -16.93 18.17
CA ALA A 13 20.40 -17.81 17.33
C ALA A 13 19.65 -19.09 16.90
N ARG A 14 18.89 -19.71 17.80
CA ARG A 14 18.09 -20.90 17.48
C ARG A 14 16.95 -20.57 16.52
N THR A 15 16.28 -19.45 16.72
CA THR A 15 15.21 -18.98 15.82
C THR A 15 15.76 -18.71 14.41
N LEU A 16 16.89 -18.02 14.29
CA LEU A 16 17.52 -17.73 13.00
C LEU A 16 18.00 -19.00 12.30
N ALA A 17 18.57 -19.97 13.02
CA ALA A 17 18.96 -21.26 12.44
C ALA A 17 17.76 -22.03 11.87
N LEU A 18 16.62 -22.04 12.57
CA LEU A 18 15.38 -22.66 12.09
C LEU A 18 14.81 -21.94 10.84
N ILE A 19 14.97 -20.62 10.76
CA ILE A 19 14.57 -19.85 9.58
C ILE A 19 15.48 -20.16 8.41
N ALA A 20 16.80 -20.20 8.61
CA ALA A 20 17.79 -20.49 7.57
C ALA A 20 17.61 -21.89 6.94
N ALA A 21 17.10 -22.86 7.71
CA ALA A 21 16.81 -24.21 7.22
C ALA A 21 15.61 -24.30 6.27
N ARG A 22 14.83 -23.22 6.08
CA ARG A 22 13.68 -23.21 5.16
C ARG A 22 14.15 -23.29 3.71
N ARG A 23 13.40 -23.99 2.84
CA ARG A 23 13.74 -24.09 1.40
C ARG A 23 13.31 -22.89 0.56
N ASP A 24 12.29 -22.18 1.04
CA ASP A 24 11.63 -21.08 0.32
C ASP A 24 12.27 -19.74 0.71
N PRO A 25 12.96 -19.04 -0.22
CA PRO A 25 13.66 -17.79 0.08
C PRO A 25 12.74 -16.70 0.63
N GLU A 26 11.51 -16.56 0.13
CA GLU A 26 10.55 -15.57 0.65
C GLU A 26 10.26 -15.83 2.13
N ARG A 27 10.08 -17.09 2.52
CA ARG A 27 9.83 -17.46 3.92
C ARG A 27 11.07 -17.29 4.80
N GLN A 28 12.27 -17.34 4.23
CA GLN A 28 13.49 -16.97 4.94
C GLN A 28 13.49 -15.46 5.19
N PHE A 29 13.33 -14.62 4.17
CA PHE A 29 13.29 -13.16 4.31
C PHE A 29 12.24 -12.69 5.33
N LEU A 30 10.99 -13.16 5.19
CA LEU A 30 9.90 -12.80 6.10
C LEU A 30 10.15 -13.31 7.52
N GLY A 31 10.71 -14.51 7.65
CA GLY A 31 11.05 -15.10 8.95
C GLY A 31 12.17 -14.32 9.65
N THR A 32 13.24 -13.99 8.93
CA THR A 32 14.38 -13.24 9.44
C THR A 32 13.94 -11.83 9.83
N LEU A 33 13.13 -11.16 9.01
CA LEU A 33 12.59 -9.84 9.37
C LEU A 33 11.72 -9.92 10.63
N ALA A 34 10.84 -10.92 10.73
CA ALA A 34 9.98 -11.08 11.91
C ALA A 34 10.82 -11.32 13.18
N ALA A 35 11.88 -12.13 13.09
CA ALA A 35 12.82 -12.33 14.19
C ALA A 35 13.57 -11.03 14.53
N ALA A 36 14.06 -10.29 13.53
CA ALA A 36 14.74 -9.02 13.72
C ALA A 36 13.85 -8.01 14.45
N ILE A 37 12.57 -7.90 14.05
CA ILE A 37 11.58 -7.05 14.72
C ILE A 37 11.33 -7.52 16.15
N GLN A 38 11.14 -8.82 16.36
CA GLN A 38 10.87 -9.40 17.69
C GLN A 38 12.01 -9.12 18.69
N TYR A 39 13.25 -9.11 18.22
CA TYR A 39 14.43 -8.88 19.04
C TYR A 39 15.00 -7.46 18.94
N ASP A 40 14.29 -6.54 18.28
CA ASP A 40 14.70 -5.15 18.03
C ASP A 40 16.11 -5.00 17.40
N ASP A 41 16.48 -5.92 16.52
CA ASP A 41 17.77 -5.93 15.83
C ASP A 41 17.68 -5.11 14.53
N ALA A 42 17.89 -3.80 14.67
CA ALA A 42 17.89 -2.86 13.55
C ALA A 42 18.93 -3.20 12.47
N GLY A 43 20.09 -3.75 12.85
CA GLY A 43 21.13 -4.14 11.91
C GLY A 43 20.71 -5.31 11.03
N LEU A 44 20.03 -6.30 11.63
CA LEU A 44 19.47 -7.42 10.89
C LEU A 44 18.29 -7.01 10.01
N VAL A 45 17.47 -6.04 10.45
CA VAL A 45 16.43 -5.44 9.61
C VAL A 45 17.04 -4.84 8.33
N ASP A 46 18.10 -4.03 8.46
CA ASP A 46 18.74 -3.37 7.32
C ASP A 46 19.38 -4.39 6.36
N GLN A 47 19.99 -5.46 6.90
CA GLN A 47 20.52 -6.56 6.09
C GLN A 47 19.43 -7.28 5.28
N VAL A 48 18.28 -7.57 5.91
CA VAL A 48 17.14 -8.20 5.22
C VAL A 48 16.61 -7.31 4.10
N ILE A 49 16.47 -6.01 4.36
CA ILE A 49 16.03 -5.02 3.36
C ILE A 49 17.01 -4.98 2.19
N ALA A 50 18.31 -4.83 2.46
CA ALA A 50 19.34 -4.77 1.42
C ALA A 50 19.36 -6.04 0.56
N ALA A 51 19.32 -7.21 1.20
CA ALA A 51 19.29 -8.49 0.50
C ALA A 51 18.03 -8.66 -0.35
N ALA A 52 16.85 -8.25 0.15
CA ALA A 52 15.60 -8.29 -0.61
C ALA A 52 15.63 -7.34 -1.81
N LEU A 53 16.19 -6.14 -1.66
CA LEU A 53 16.37 -5.17 -2.75
C LEU A 53 17.35 -5.68 -3.82
N SER A 54 18.36 -6.44 -3.43
CA SER A 54 19.29 -7.09 -4.36
C SER A 54 18.74 -8.35 -5.05
N TRP A 55 17.53 -8.82 -4.70
CA TRP A 55 16.98 -10.03 -5.31
C TRP A 55 16.85 -9.83 -6.84
N PRO A 56 17.41 -10.75 -7.66
CA PRO A 56 17.25 -10.77 -9.11
C PRO A 56 15.81 -10.53 -9.62
N GLU A 57 15.72 -9.74 -10.69
CA GLU A 57 14.49 -9.38 -11.42
C GLU A 57 14.55 -9.84 -12.88
N THR A 58 15.30 -10.90 -13.17
CA THR A 58 15.66 -11.31 -14.54
C THR A 58 14.49 -11.83 -15.37
N THR A 59 13.37 -12.21 -14.74
CA THR A 59 12.14 -12.68 -15.41
C THR A 59 10.91 -11.96 -14.84
N GLY A 60 9.80 -11.94 -15.60
CA GLY A 60 8.53 -11.39 -15.12
C GLY A 60 8.05 -12.07 -13.82
N GLN A 61 8.16 -13.40 -13.75
CA GLN A 61 7.81 -14.16 -12.55
C GLN A 61 8.67 -13.76 -11.33
N LEU A 62 9.98 -13.54 -11.51
CA LEU A 62 10.85 -13.11 -10.42
C LEU A 62 10.53 -11.66 -9.97
N LYS A 63 10.16 -10.78 -10.91
CA LYS A 63 9.67 -9.43 -10.59
C LYS A 63 8.41 -9.47 -9.74
N ASP A 64 7.42 -10.29 -10.10
CA ASP A 64 6.17 -10.43 -9.34
C ASP A 64 6.40 -11.01 -7.93
N ARG A 65 7.28 -12.01 -7.82
CA ARG A 65 7.68 -12.59 -6.53
C ARG A 65 8.38 -11.57 -5.64
N LYS A 66 9.33 -10.81 -6.21
CA LYS A 66 10.00 -9.72 -5.49
C LYS A 66 9.03 -8.63 -5.07
N ALA A 67 8.10 -8.24 -5.94
CA ALA A 67 7.06 -7.25 -5.61
C ALA A 67 6.22 -7.72 -4.41
N THR A 68 5.79 -8.98 -4.43
CA THR A 68 5.04 -9.61 -3.34
C THR A 68 5.86 -9.65 -2.05
N LEU A 69 7.14 -10.01 -2.13
CA LEU A 69 8.03 -9.97 -0.97
C LEU A 69 8.15 -8.54 -0.41
N LEU A 70 8.50 -7.56 -1.24
CA LEU A 70 8.71 -6.19 -0.78
C LEU A 70 7.44 -5.58 -0.19
N PHE A 71 6.27 -5.92 -0.73
CA PHE A 71 4.98 -5.56 -0.15
C PHE A 71 4.83 -6.15 1.27
N ALA A 72 5.08 -7.46 1.41
CA ALA A 72 4.97 -8.14 2.70
C ALA A 72 6.00 -7.64 3.74
N LEU A 73 7.24 -7.37 3.32
CA LEU A 73 8.28 -6.77 4.17
C LEU A 73 7.88 -5.38 4.64
N THR A 74 7.40 -4.52 3.74
CA THR A 74 6.92 -3.17 4.07
C THR A 74 5.79 -3.23 5.11
N GLY A 75 4.81 -4.12 4.92
CA GLY A 75 3.72 -4.30 5.89
C GLY A 75 4.16 -4.90 7.23
N LEU A 76 5.23 -5.70 7.26
CA LEU A 76 5.84 -6.16 8.52
C LEU A 76 6.58 -5.02 9.23
N LEU A 77 7.39 -4.24 8.52
CA LEU A 77 8.11 -3.08 9.06
C LEU A 77 7.16 -2.04 9.64
N ALA A 78 6.09 -1.71 8.91
CA ALA A 78 5.09 -0.75 9.36
C ALA A 78 4.40 -1.19 10.66
N ARG A 79 4.11 -2.49 10.80
CA ARG A 79 3.54 -3.06 12.04
C ARG A 79 4.55 -3.17 13.17
N GLY A 80 5.81 -3.46 12.86
CA GLY A 80 6.90 -3.63 13.82
C GLY A 80 7.49 -2.32 14.35
N HIS A 81 6.81 -1.18 14.17
CA HIS A 81 7.30 0.16 14.54
C HIS A 81 8.57 0.63 13.81
N PHE A 82 8.97 -0.02 12.71
CA PHE A 82 10.06 0.41 11.83
C PHE A 82 9.53 1.30 10.69
N ALA A 83 8.76 2.33 11.05
CA ALA A 83 8.02 3.17 10.09
C ALA A 83 8.93 3.83 9.04
N MET A 84 10.08 4.38 9.45
CA MET A 84 11.02 5.03 8.52
C MET A 84 11.56 4.07 7.45
N ARG A 85 11.86 2.83 7.82
CA ARG A 85 12.33 1.80 6.88
C ARG A 85 11.20 1.34 5.97
N ALA A 86 9.97 1.24 6.50
CA ALA A 86 8.80 0.99 5.67
C ALA A 86 8.57 2.11 4.63
N LEU A 87 8.73 3.38 5.02
CA LEU A 87 8.62 4.55 4.14
C LEU A 87 9.70 4.57 3.06
N GLN A 88 10.91 4.10 3.36
CA GLN A 88 12.00 3.97 2.39
C GLN A 88 11.79 2.80 1.42
N LEU A 89 11.22 1.69 1.90
CA LEU A 89 11.03 0.46 1.12
C LEU A 89 9.78 0.52 0.23
N ALA A 90 8.68 1.10 0.70
CA ALA A 90 7.41 1.10 -0.04
C ALA A 90 7.54 1.66 -1.49
N PRO A 91 8.29 2.75 -1.73
CA PRO A 91 8.48 3.29 -3.08
C PRO A 91 9.19 2.36 -4.06
N THR A 92 9.95 1.38 -3.55
CA THR A 92 10.77 0.49 -4.37
C THR A 92 10.04 -0.77 -4.81
N ILE A 93 8.80 -1.00 -4.36
CA ILE A 93 8.01 -2.19 -4.73
C ILE A 93 7.84 -2.20 -6.27
N PRO A 94 8.41 -3.18 -7.00
CA PRO A 94 8.31 -3.25 -8.45
C PRO A 94 6.88 -3.55 -8.89
N LEU A 95 6.64 -3.37 -10.21
CA LEU A 95 5.35 -3.53 -10.89
C LEU A 95 4.64 -4.87 -10.58
N ALA A 96 3.91 -4.97 -9.47
CA ALA A 96 3.10 -6.13 -9.13
C ALA A 96 1.96 -6.29 -10.16
N GLN A 97 1.82 -7.48 -10.76
CA GLN A 97 0.60 -7.83 -11.51
C GLN A 97 -0.66 -7.53 -10.69
N GLY A 98 -1.59 -6.74 -11.25
CA GLY A 98 -2.75 -6.22 -10.53
C GLY A 98 -2.66 -4.73 -10.15
N MET A 99 -1.57 -4.04 -10.51
CA MET A 99 -1.52 -2.58 -10.61
C MET A 99 -2.60 -2.10 -11.58
N LYS A 100 -3.81 -1.90 -11.06
CA LYS A 100 -4.82 -1.14 -11.78
C LYS A 100 -4.31 0.30 -11.79
N GLN A 101 -3.69 0.70 -12.90
CA GLN A 101 -3.76 2.08 -13.35
C GLN A 101 -5.23 2.47 -13.33
N ILE A 102 -5.63 3.33 -12.39
CA ILE A 102 -6.95 3.95 -12.42
C ILE A 102 -6.76 5.46 -12.31
N LEU A 103 -6.77 6.07 -13.50
CA LEU A 103 -7.33 7.35 -13.90
C LEU A 103 -6.98 8.60 -13.07
N VAL A 104 -6.07 9.38 -13.68
CA VAL A 104 -6.21 10.80 -14.08
C VAL A 104 -7.35 11.56 -13.40
N PHE A 105 -6.99 12.50 -12.53
CA PHE A 105 -7.86 13.64 -12.25
C PHE A 105 -7.58 14.72 -13.30
N THR A 106 -8.60 15.15 -14.03
CA THR A 106 -8.58 16.45 -14.69
C THR A 106 -8.90 17.51 -13.63
N VAL A 107 -7.86 18.10 -13.03
CA VAL A 107 -8.03 19.41 -12.41
C VAL A 107 -8.15 20.37 -13.58
N ALA A 108 -9.27 21.07 -13.70
CA ALA A 108 -9.73 21.75 -14.91
C ALA A 108 -8.75 22.77 -15.54
N GLU A 109 -7.56 23.01 -14.96
CA GLU A 109 -6.55 23.93 -15.48
C GLU A 109 -5.12 23.37 -15.62
N LEU A 110 -4.85 22.10 -15.26
CA LEU A 110 -3.55 21.46 -15.55
C LEU A 110 -3.77 19.99 -15.91
N ARG A 111 -3.61 19.67 -17.20
CA ARG A 111 -3.63 18.31 -17.76
C ARG A 111 -2.40 17.50 -17.32
N GLN A 112 -2.21 17.29 -16.02
CA GLN A 112 -1.19 16.39 -15.51
C GLN A 112 -1.79 15.01 -15.23
N THR A 113 -1.46 14.07 -16.10
CA THR A 113 -1.79 12.66 -15.98
C THR A 113 -0.93 12.03 -14.87
N PHE A 114 -1.40 12.04 -13.63
CA PHE A 114 -0.73 11.31 -12.55
C PHE A 114 -1.14 9.82 -12.59
N CYS A 115 -0.16 8.94 -12.75
CA CYS A 115 -0.34 7.51 -12.60
C CYS A 115 -0.06 7.12 -11.14
N TRP A 116 -1.10 6.72 -10.40
CA TRP A 116 -0.92 6.36 -8.99
C TRP A 116 -0.48 4.91 -8.77
N ARG A 117 0.64 4.70 -8.05
CA ARG A 117 1.02 3.42 -7.45
C ARG A 117 0.25 3.25 -6.15
N VAL A 118 -0.81 2.46 -6.20
CA VAL A 118 -1.65 2.16 -5.02
C VAL A 118 -0.99 1.13 -4.10
N THR A 119 -0.11 0.28 -4.65
CA THR A 119 0.57 -0.81 -3.92
C THR A 119 1.43 -0.31 -2.74
N PRO A 120 2.30 0.71 -2.88
CA PRO A 120 3.01 1.31 -1.74
C PRO A 120 2.07 1.84 -0.66
N ALA A 121 0.97 2.48 -1.05
CA ALA A 121 0.01 3.05 -0.10
C ALA A 121 -0.65 1.95 0.75
N TYR A 122 -1.13 0.87 0.13
CA TYR A 122 -1.67 -0.28 0.88
C TYR A 122 -0.62 -0.99 1.73
N ALA A 123 0.62 -1.10 1.27
CA ALA A 123 1.69 -1.72 2.04
C ALA A 123 1.95 -0.97 3.35
N LEU A 124 1.95 0.37 3.32
CA LEU A 124 2.17 1.24 4.48
C LEU A 124 1.04 1.17 5.51
N VAL A 125 -0.20 0.99 5.05
CA VAL A 125 -1.38 0.88 5.93
C VAL A 125 -1.74 -0.56 6.28
N THR A 126 -0.98 -1.53 5.78
CA THR A 126 -1.21 -2.95 6.07
C THR A 126 -1.13 -3.22 7.57
N GLY A 127 -2.18 -3.81 8.13
CA GLY A 127 -2.28 -4.11 9.56
C GLY A 127 -2.83 -2.99 10.43
N ARG A 128 -3.13 -1.81 9.86
CA ARG A 128 -3.91 -0.79 10.57
C ARG A 128 -5.38 -1.20 10.60
N MET A 129 -6.09 -0.76 11.63
CA MET A 129 -7.55 -0.85 11.63
C MET A 129 -8.11 0.25 10.74
N ALA A 130 -8.89 -0.12 9.72
CA ALA A 130 -9.59 0.86 8.90
C ALA A 130 -10.59 1.63 9.75
N ARG A 131 -10.64 2.95 9.57
CA ARG A 131 -11.61 3.81 10.27
C ARG A 131 -12.81 4.10 9.37
N PRO A 132 -14.03 4.15 9.90
CA PRO A 132 -15.19 4.58 9.14
C PRO A 132 -15.08 6.07 8.83
N LEU A 133 -15.14 6.45 7.55
CA LEU A 133 -15.25 7.86 7.13
C LEU A 133 -16.64 8.14 6.56
N PRO A 134 -17.17 9.36 6.72
CA PRO A 134 -18.48 9.74 6.20
C PRO A 134 -18.51 9.68 4.67
N VAL A 135 -19.55 9.08 4.09
CA VAL A 135 -19.65 8.89 2.64
C VAL A 135 -19.93 10.19 1.89
N GLU A 136 -20.70 11.09 2.49
CA GLU A 136 -21.16 12.35 1.87
C GLU A 136 -20.01 13.22 1.31
N PRO A 137 -19.00 13.63 2.11
CA PRO A 137 -17.85 14.39 1.57
C PRO A 137 -16.97 13.58 0.61
N LEU A 138 -17.00 12.24 0.69
CA LEU A 138 -16.23 11.37 -0.22
C LEU A 138 -16.85 11.27 -1.61
N VAL A 139 -18.19 11.35 -1.70
CA VAL A 139 -18.93 11.22 -2.97
C VAL A 139 -19.16 12.57 -3.66
N GLU A 140 -19.00 13.68 -2.95
CA GLU A 140 -19.19 15.04 -3.46
C GLU A 140 -18.45 15.30 -4.79
N PRO A 141 -17.16 14.93 -4.98
CA PRO A 141 -16.50 15.13 -6.27
C PRO A 141 -17.18 14.42 -7.44
N PHE A 142 -17.78 13.24 -7.21
CA PHE A 142 -18.57 12.55 -8.22
C PHE A 142 -19.90 13.28 -8.49
N GLN A 143 -20.59 13.74 -7.44
CA GLN A 143 -21.85 14.50 -7.59
C GLN A 143 -21.65 15.81 -8.35
N GLN A 144 -20.47 16.42 -8.24
CA GLN A 144 -20.07 17.63 -8.96
C GLN A 144 -19.49 17.35 -10.37
N GLY A 145 -19.41 16.09 -10.79
CA GLY A 145 -18.89 15.72 -12.11
C GLY A 145 -17.37 15.87 -12.26
N GLN A 146 -16.62 15.91 -11.16
CA GLN A 146 -15.15 16.05 -11.15
C GLN A 146 -14.42 14.70 -11.19
N VAL A 147 -15.14 13.59 -10.99
CA VAL A 147 -14.60 12.23 -11.01
C VAL A 147 -15.46 11.33 -11.88
N ASP A 148 -14.85 10.69 -12.87
CA ASP A 148 -15.51 9.72 -13.74
C ASP A 148 -15.67 8.36 -13.05
N ILE A 149 -16.89 7.82 -13.10
CA ILE A 149 -17.26 6.56 -12.48
C ILE A 149 -17.96 5.66 -13.47
N ASN A 150 -17.50 4.41 -13.59
CA ASN A 150 -18.19 3.38 -14.34
C ASN A 150 -19.45 2.91 -13.56
N MET A 151 -20.57 3.59 -13.78
CA MET A 151 -21.84 3.28 -13.13
C MET A 151 -22.37 1.87 -13.42
N PRO A 152 -22.24 1.31 -14.64
CA PRO A 152 -22.55 -0.10 -14.87
C PRO A 152 -21.77 -1.05 -13.95
N TYR A 153 -20.47 -0.85 -13.78
CA TYR A 153 -19.66 -1.65 -12.86
C TYR A 153 -20.15 -1.50 -11.41
N VAL A 154 -20.45 -0.29 -10.96
CA VAL A 154 -21.00 -0.05 -9.62
C VAL A 154 -22.31 -0.82 -9.42
N ARG A 155 -23.27 -0.64 -10.32
CA ARG A 155 -24.63 -1.17 -10.20
C ARG A 155 -24.71 -2.68 -10.36
N HIS A 156 -23.89 -3.27 -11.24
CA HIS A 156 -23.96 -4.70 -11.54
C HIS A 156 -22.92 -5.55 -10.79
N VAL A 157 -21.82 -4.95 -10.33
CA VAL A 157 -20.75 -5.69 -9.64
C VAL A 157 -20.65 -5.34 -8.17
N LEU A 158 -20.63 -4.05 -7.82
CA LEU A 158 -20.33 -3.63 -6.44
C LEU A 158 -21.56 -3.57 -5.53
N VAL A 159 -22.70 -3.11 -6.05
CA VAL A 159 -23.96 -2.98 -5.30
C VAL A 159 -24.62 -4.33 -4.98
N PRO A 160 -24.79 -5.26 -5.94
CA PRO A 160 -25.54 -6.50 -5.69
C PRO A 160 -24.80 -7.47 -4.79
N LYS A 161 -23.47 -7.39 -4.76
CA LYS A 161 -22.64 -8.25 -3.94
C LYS A 161 -22.71 -7.77 -2.49
N GLY A 162 -23.26 -8.61 -1.61
CA GLY A 162 -23.13 -8.50 -0.14
C GLY A 162 -21.68 -8.64 0.37
N ILE A 163 -20.70 -8.55 -0.52
CA ILE A 163 -19.29 -8.65 -0.23
C ILE A 163 -18.84 -7.41 0.52
N GLN A 164 -18.06 -7.64 1.57
CA GLN A 164 -17.31 -6.59 2.23
C GLN A 164 -16.18 -6.15 1.29
N HIS A 165 -16.33 -4.96 0.71
CA HIS A 165 -15.30 -4.36 -0.12
C HIS A 165 -14.09 -3.99 0.74
N PRO A 166 -12.87 -4.04 0.18
CA PRO A 166 -11.69 -3.58 0.90
C PRO A 166 -11.85 -2.09 1.30
N PRO A 167 -11.12 -1.61 2.33
CA PRO A 167 -11.11 -0.20 2.68
C PRO A 167 -10.56 0.69 1.55
N ILE A 168 -11.04 1.93 1.45
CA ILE A 168 -10.49 2.93 0.53
C ILE A 168 -9.22 3.57 1.12
N VAL A 169 -8.41 4.23 0.29
CA VAL A 169 -7.19 4.93 0.74
C VAL A 169 -7.24 6.39 0.33
N LEU A 170 -7.05 7.28 1.30
CA LEU A 170 -6.97 8.72 1.10
C LEU A 170 -5.54 9.20 1.28
N LEU A 171 -5.08 10.03 0.35
CA LEU A 171 -3.80 10.73 0.40
C LEU A 171 -4.06 12.22 0.70
N PRO A 172 -3.52 12.77 1.80
CA PRO A 172 -3.49 14.22 2.02
C PRO A 172 -2.78 14.93 0.87
N HIS A 173 -3.45 15.89 0.23
CA HIS A 173 -2.90 16.66 -0.88
C HIS A 173 -3.55 18.04 -0.99
N ALA A 174 -2.76 19.08 -1.30
CA ALA A 174 -3.23 20.45 -1.49
C ALA A 174 -4.14 20.64 -2.72
N HIS A 175 -4.23 19.63 -3.59
CA HIS A 175 -5.15 19.59 -4.73
C HIS A 175 -6.20 18.48 -4.58
N GLY A 176 -6.42 18.00 -3.35
CA GLY A 176 -7.44 17.01 -3.05
C GLY A 176 -8.85 17.59 -3.25
N LEU A 177 -9.71 16.82 -3.90
CA LEU A 177 -11.11 17.20 -4.14
C LEU A 177 -12.03 16.84 -2.96
N VAL A 178 -11.56 16.00 -2.04
CA VAL A 178 -12.32 15.59 -0.85
C VAL A 178 -11.91 16.46 0.32
N HIS A 179 -12.87 17.11 0.97
CA HIS A 179 -12.66 17.90 2.18
C HIS A 179 -13.19 17.17 3.42
N LEU A 180 -12.31 16.90 4.38
CA LEU A 180 -12.65 16.18 5.63
C LEU A 180 -11.93 16.82 6.80
N ASP A 181 -12.66 17.17 7.87
CA ASP A 181 -12.09 17.70 9.12
C ASP A 181 -11.06 18.84 8.92
N GLY A 182 -11.31 19.72 7.94
CA GLY A 182 -10.43 20.83 7.59
C GLY A 182 -9.22 20.48 6.72
N GLY A 183 -9.04 19.20 6.35
CA GLY A 183 -8.02 18.73 5.42
C GLY A 183 -8.54 18.50 4.01
N GLN A 184 -7.62 18.41 3.04
CA GLN A 184 -7.88 18.08 1.64
C GLN A 184 -7.24 16.76 1.26
N TYR A 185 -7.99 15.92 0.54
CA TYR A 185 -7.60 14.55 0.25
C TYR A 185 -7.91 14.14 -1.19
N VAL A 186 -7.06 13.26 -1.70
CA VAL A 186 -7.27 12.50 -2.93
C VAL A 186 -7.64 11.07 -2.54
N ILE A 187 -8.72 10.52 -3.13
CA ILE A 187 -9.00 9.08 -3.02
C ILE A 187 -8.06 8.37 -4.01
N LEU A 188 -6.98 7.77 -3.50
CA LEU A 188 -5.99 7.04 -4.30
C LEU A 188 -6.57 5.77 -4.92
N ASP A 189 -7.44 5.11 -4.17
CA ASP A 189 -8.17 3.93 -4.63
C ASP A 189 -9.50 3.81 -3.89
N GLY A 190 -10.54 3.50 -4.65
CA GLY A 190 -11.87 3.23 -4.11
C GLY A 190 -12.98 4.18 -4.51
N ASN A 191 -12.77 5.07 -5.49
CA ASN A 191 -13.83 5.96 -6.00
C ASN A 191 -15.15 5.22 -6.33
N HIS A 192 -15.08 4.11 -7.06
CA HIS A 192 -16.24 3.25 -7.34
C HIS A 192 -16.88 2.64 -6.08
N ARG A 193 -16.07 2.34 -5.04
CA ARG A 193 -16.56 1.79 -3.76
C ARG A 193 -17.26 2.85 -2.93
N VAL A 194 -16.78 4.11 -2.98
CA VAL A 194 -17.47 5.26 -2.37
C VAL A 194 -18.83 5.45 -3.01
N VAL A 195 -18.90 5.51 -4.35
CA VAL A 195 -20.19 5.63 -5.05
C VAL A 195 -21.09 4.44 -4.76
N SER A 196 -20.55 3.21 -4.72
CA SER A 196 -21.34 2.04 -4.31
C SER A 196 -21.90 2.16 -2.89
N ALA A 197 -21.12 2.69 -1.94
CA ALA A 197 -21.58 2.93 -0.58
C ALA A 197 -22.70 3.99 -0.53
N TYR A 198 -22.57 5.06 -1.32
CA TYR A 198 -23.59 6.09 -1.49
C TYR A 198 -24.89 5.54 -2.08
N GLU A 199 -24.83 4.78 -3.18
CA GLU A 199 -26.00 4.13 -3.81
C GLU A 199 -26.71 3.17 -2.84
N ARG A 200 -25.95 2.54 -1.94
CA ARG A 200 -26.47 1.67 -0.87
C ARG A 200 -26.93 2.44 0.38
N ARG A 201 -26.95 3.78 0.33
CA ARG A 201 -27.31 4.69 1.43
C ARG A 201 -26.52 4.42 2.71
N ARG A 202 -25.26 3.98 2.59
CA ARG A 202 -24.37 3.82 3.74
C ARG A 202 -23.93 5.18 4.23
N ARG A 203 -23.91 5.37 5.55
CA ARG A 203 -23.41 6.60 6.17
C ARG A 203 -21.88 6.67 6.18
N ALA A 204 -21.22 5.51 6.25
CA ALA A 204 -19.77 5.44 6.36
C ALA A 204 -19.18 4.31 5.51
N ILE A 205 -17.89 4.46 5.15
CA ILE A 205 -17.10 3.47 4.42
C ILE A 205 -15.75 3.25 5.14
N PRO A 206 -15.28 1.99 5.27
CA PRO A 206 -13.96 1.71 5.83
C PRO A 206 -12.87 2.37 5.00
N SER A 207 -11.97 3.09 5.65
CA SER A 207 -10.98 3.93 4.99
C SER A 207 -9.65 3.96 5.76
N TYR A 208 -8.57 4.19 5.03
CA TYR A 208 -7.29 4.61 5.57
C TYR A 208 -6.98 6.03 5.11
N ILE A 209 -6.47 6.86 6.01
CA ILE A 209 -5.86 8.14 5.65
C ILE A 209 -4.36 7.99 5.88
N LEU A 210 -3.58 8.26 4.83
CA LEU A 210 -2.13 8.31 4.93
C LEU A 210 -1.71 9.50 5.81
N THR A 211 -0.65 9.33 6.59
CA THR A 211 0.03 10.48 7.22
C THR A 211 0.70 11.33 6.14
N GLU A 212 1.10 12.57 6.47
CA GLU A 212 1.83 13.42 5.53
C GLU A 212 3.15 12.78 5.05
N GLN A 213 3.85 12.06 5.94
CA GLN A 213 5.08 11.34 5.60
C GLN A 213 4.82 10.16 4.66
N GLU A 214 3.75 9.40 4.89
CA GLU A 214 3.33 8.31 4.01
C GLU A 214 2.88 8.83 2.65
N ALA A 215 2.13 9.94 2.64
CA ALA A 215 1.74 10.63 1.43
C ALA A 215 2.98 11.00 0.63
N ALA A 216 3.95 11.69 1.24
CA ALA A 216 5.20 12.06 0.59
C ALA A 216 5.96 10.85 0.02
N ALA A 217 6.07 9.74 0.77
CA ALA A 217 6.71 8.51 0.29
C ALA A 217 5.96 7.90 -0.91
N VAL A 218 4.63 7.88 -0.86
CA VAL A 218 3.79 7.49 -1.99
C VAL A 218 4.10 8.42 -3.17
N LEU A 219 3.96 9.75 -3.03
CA LEU A 219 4.26 10.73 -4.10
C LEU A 219 5.66 10.57 -4.73
N ILE A 220 6.71 10.33 -3.94
CA ILE A 220 8.08 10.11 -4.44
C ILE A 220 8.17 8.88 -5.34
N SER A 221 7.39 7.82 -5.05
CA SER A 221 7.33 6.64 -5.93
C SER A 221 6.70 6.94 -7.30
N HIS A 222 6.03 8.10 -7.46
CA HIS A 222 5.29 8.51 -8.66
C HIS A 222 6.08 9.49 -9.51
N SER A 223 6.87 10.39 -8.90
CA SER A 223 7.75 11.31 -9.64
C SER A 223 8.84 10.59 -10.44
N ARG A 224 8.98 9.27 -10.26
CA ARG A 224 9.88 8.39 -11.02
C ARG A 224 9.17 7.57 -12.10
N PHE A 225 7.92 7.88 -12.45
CA PHE A 225 7.23 7.16 -13.52
C PHE A 225 6.41 8.06 -14.42
N PRO A 226 6.62 7.95 -15.74
CA PRO A 226 7.39 6.92 -16.45
C PRO A 226 8.85 7.38 -16.65
N PRO A 227 9.86 6.51 -16.79
CA PRO A 227 10.96 6.84 -17.68
C PRO A 227 10.40 6.72 -19.11
N TYR A 228 9.69 7.74 -19.59
CA TYR A 228 9.50 7.88 -21.03
C TYR A 228 10.58 8.84 -21.50
N GLU A 229 11.37 8.40 -22.48
CA GLU A 229 12.04 9.35 -23.36
C GLU A 229 11.00 10.39 -23.79
N ALA A 230 11.38 11.67 -23.73
CA ALA A 230 10.59 12.71 -24.36
C ALA A 230 10.24 12.23 -25.78
N PRO A 231 8.97 12.32 -26.22
CA PRO A 231 8.64 12.00 -27.60
C PRO A 231 9.58 12.80 -28.48
N GLY A 232 10.33 12.10 -29.33
CA GLY A 232 11.36 12.67 -30.17
C GLY A 232 10.85 13.95 -30.81
N ILE A 233 11.48 15.07 -30.45
CA ILE A 233 11.55 16.20 -31.36
C ILE A 233 12.39 15.67 -32.50
N ALA A 234 11.73 15.35 -33.60
CA ALA A 234 12.39 15.02 -34.85
C ALA A 234 13.42 16.11 -35.17
N SER A 235 14.64 15.67 -35.46
CA SER A 235 15.61 16.41 -36.27
C SER A 235 16.08 15.48 -37.36
#